data_AF-A0A137SLF3-F1
#
_entry.id   AF-A0A137SLF3-F1
#
_cell.length_a   1.000
_cell.length_b   1.000
_cell.length_c   1.000
_cell.angle_alpha   90.00
_cell.angle_beta   90.00
_cell.angle_gamma   90.00
#
_symmetry.space_group_name_H-M   'P 1'
#
loop_
_entity.id
_entity.type
_entity.pdbx_description
1 polymer ?
#
loop_
_entity_poly.entity_id
_entity_poly.type
_entity_poly.pdbx_seq_one_letter_code
_entity_poly.pdbx_strand_id
1 'polypeptide(L)'
;MAVIPALYGDELGAVTGRLCKRSVTIADSPMRVQTGSMALQPTPHDSSGQPITNAVTAALDTIRFSCVQFYPDFDGIYFGDVNMLDAEGGDYQQIEAGRIVDKAARQIRIIAIYQIKNRRLNNSSTGIGFGKRVLGKPLRDMSKSINIGADKFPGEIREPKDDSITLTFMNARQLRVTVKIQPIDSPSEILVGIMLDKDE
;
A
#
# COMPACT_ATOMS: atom_id res chain seq x y z
N MET A 1 -3.25 -12.28 -0.12
CA MET A 1 -2.41 -13.19 0.69
C MET A 1 -1.00 -13.13 0.11
N ALA A 2 0.06 -13.18 0.90
CA ALA A 2 1.45 -13.15 0.43
C ALA A 2 2.23 -14.29 1.09
N VAL A 3 3.33 -14.72 0.48
CA VAL A 3 4.18 -15.81 0.99
C VAL A 3 5.53 -15.26 1.40
N ILE A 4 5.90 -15.47 2.66
CA ILE A 4 7.18 -15.06 3.23
C ILE A 4 7.93 -16.34 3.60
N PRO A 5 9.10 -16.63 2.98
CA PRO A 5 9.70 -17.96 2.97
C PRO A 5 10.40 -18.42 4.26
N ALA A 6 10.46 -17.60 5.33
CA ALA A 6 11.11 -17.94 6.60
C ALA A 6 12.58 -18.41 6.47
N LEU A 7 13.34 -17.79 5.57
CA LEU A 7 14.77 -17.95 5.36
C LEU A 7 15.60 -17.53 6.59
N TYR A 8 15.21 -16.45 7.26
CA TYR A 8 15.85 -15.98 8.50
C TYR A 8 15.14 -16.53 9.75
N GLY A 9 13.86 -16.89 9.62
CA GLY A 9 13.02 -17.43 10.68
C GLY A 9 12.16 -16.37 11.38
N ASP A 10 12.56 -15.10 11.33
CA ASP A 10 11.85 -13.98 11.97
C ASP A 10 11.38 -12.87 10.99
N GLU A 11 11.61 -13.03 9.68
CA GLU A 11 11.32 -11.96 8.71
C GLU A 11 9.83 -11.66 8.57
N LEU A 12 8.94 -12.63 8.82
CA LEU A 12 7.49 -12.40 8.84
C LEU A 12 7.12 -11.41 9.95
N GLY A 13 7.71 -11.59 11.13
CA GLY A 13 7.53 -10.68 12.25
C GLY A 13 8.12 -9.31 11.95
N ALA A 14 9.33 -9.28 11.37
CA ALA A 14 10.01 -8.04 11.01
C ALA A 14 9.23 -7.20 9.98
N VAL A 15 8.76 -7.81 8.88
CA VAL A 15 7.99 -7.09 7.86
C VAL A 15 6.63 -6.63 8.40
N THR A 16 5.97 -7.45 9.21
CA THR A 16 4.70 -7.06 9.86
C THR A 16 4.92 -5.88 10.81
N GLY A 17 5.98 -5.92 11.62
CA GLY A 17 6.38 -4.81 12.49
C GLY A 17 6.69 -3.53 11.71
N ARG A 18 7.35 -3.65 10.55
CA ARG A 18 7.62 -2.52 9.66
C ARG A 18 6.34 -1.88 9.14
N LEU A 19 5.36 -2.68 8.69
CA LEU A 19 4.06 -2.20 8.21
C LEU A 19 3.21 -1.54 9.31
N CYS A 20 3.49 -1.85 10.58
CA CYS A 20 2.81 -1.30 11.75
C CYS A 20 3.59 -0.16 12.45
N LYS A 21 4.74 0.25 11.93
CA LYS A 21 5.58 1.27 12.55
C LYS A 21 4.84 2.61 12.57
N ARG A 22 4.95 3.37 13.67
CA ARG A 22 4.27 4.69 13.78
C ARG A 22 4.82 5.75 12.82
N SER A 23 6.01 5.51 12.27
CA SER A 23 6.67 6.38 11.29
C SER A 23 6.24 6.09 9.84
N VAL A 24 5.24 5.24 9.63
CA VAL A 24 4.70 4.91 8.31
C VAL A 24 3.18 5.07 8.30
N THR A 25 2.64 5.23 7.09
CA THR A 25 1.23 5.21 6.76
C THR A 25 0.81 3.86 6.23
N ILE A 26 -0.49 3.70 5.93
CA ILE A 26 -0.98 2.48 5.29
C ILE A 26 -0.51 2.36 3.83
N ALA A 27 -0.11 3.49 3.22
CA ALA A 27 0.29 3.58 1.82
C ALA A 27 1.80 3.38 1.61
N ASP A 28 2.59 3.31 2.69
CA ASP A 28 4.02 3.08 2.58
C ASP A 28 4.34 1.60 2.34
N SER A 29 5.17 1.34 1.32
CA SER A 29 5.77 0.04 1.06
C SER A 29 6.69 -0.41 2.21
N PRO A 30 6.70 -1.71 2.56
CA PRO A 30 7.74 -2.28 3.42
C PRO A 30 9.16 -2.21 2.80
N MET A 31 9.27 -1.97 1.49
CA MET A 31 10.53 -1.76 0.79
C MET A 31 11.20 -0.43 1.12
N ARG A 32 10.49 0.52 1.73
CA ARG A 32 11.01 1.85 2.07
C ARG A 32 12.28 1.78 2.94
N VAL A 33 13.43 1.96 2.30
CA VAL A 33 14.78 1.92 2.90
C VAL A 33 14.96 2.96 4.02
N GLN A 34 14.33 4.13 3.88
CA GLN A 34 14.35 5.21 4.89
C GLN A 34 13.73 4.81 6.24
N THR A 35 13.01 3.68 6.32
CA THR A 35 12.50 3.16 7.61
C THR A 35 13.59 2.51 8.47
N GLY A 36 14.82 2.39 7.94
CA GLY A 36 15.97 1.73 8.55
C GLY A 36 16.16 0.30 8.00
N SER A 37 17.25 -0.35 8.37
CA SER A 37 17.42 -1.79 8.12
C SER A 37 16.51 -2.62 9.04
N MET A 38 16.26 -3.87 8.66
CA MET A 38 15.60 -4.85 9.51
C MET A 38 16.60 -5.47 10.48
N ALA A 39 16.16 -5.64 11.73
CA ALA A 39 16.86 -6.46 12.71
C ALA A 39 16.32 -7.89 12.59
N LEU A 40 17.05 -8.73 11.86
CA LEU A 40 16.73 -10.15 11.68
C LEU A 40 17.73 -11.01 12.45
N GLN A 41 17.45 -12.31 12.52
CA GLN A 41 18.41 -13.32 12.94
C GLN A 41 19.71 -13.26 12.11
N PRO A 42 20.81 -13.87 12.59
CA PRO A 42 22.05 -13.95 11.82
C PRO A 42 21.82 -14.51 10.41
N THR A 43 22.59 -14.01 9.44
CA THR A 43 22.48 -14.42 8.04
C THR A 43 22.55 -15.94 7.90
N PRO A 44 21.52 -16.57 7.29
CA PRO A 44 21.49 -18.02 7.11
C PRO A 44 22.55 -18.45 6.09
N HIS A 45 23.08 -19.65 6.32
CA HIS A 45 24.02 -20.31 5.41
C HIS A 45 23.40 -21.61 4.89
N ASP A 46 23.73 -21.96 3.65
CA ASP A 46 23.33 -23.23 3.06
C ASP A 46 24.12 -24.42 3.63
N SER A 47 23.83 -25.63 3.14
CA SER A 47 24.54 -26.86 3.55
C SER A 47 26.04 -26.86 3.19
N SER A 48 26.47 -25.97 2.29
CA SER A 48 27.86 -25.78 1.87
C SER A 48 28.55 -24.64 2.64
N GLY A 49 27.86 -24.00 3.58
CA GLY A 49 28.37 -22.87 4.36
C GLY A 49 28.37 -21.53 3.60
N GLN A 50 27.66 -21.41 2.48
CA GLN A 50 27.55 -20.16 1.74
C GLN A 50 26.39 -19.31 2.27
N PRO A 51 26.59 -18.00 2.52
CA PRO A 51 25.52 -17.13 2.99
C PRO A 51 24.48 -16.92 1.89
N ILE A 52 23.24 -16.62 2.30
CA ILE A 52 22.20 -16.19 1.35
C ILE A 52 22.66 -14.96 0.55
N THR A 53 22.36 -14.96 -0.75
CA THR A 53 22.74 -13.89 -1.68
C THR A 53 21.51 -13.21 -2.28
N ASN A 54 21.70 -12.01 -2.83
CA ASN A 54 20.64 -11.28 -3.52
C ASN A 54 20.14 -12.03 -4.78
N ALA A 55 20.98 -12.88 -5.38
CA ALA A 55 20.56 -13.71 -6.51
C ALA A 55 19.54 -14.78 -6.10
N VAL A 56 19.70 -15.36 -4.90
CA VAL A 56 18.75 -16.33 -4.35
C VAL A 56 17.42 -15.66 -4.04
N THR A 57 17.44 -14.51 -3.36
CA THR A 57 16.21 -13.79 -3.02
C THR A 57 15.48 -13.27 -4.26
N ALA A 58 16.20 -12.80 -5.29
CA ALA A 58 15.60 -12.41 -6.57
C ALA A 58 14.95 -13.58 -7.32
N ALA A 59 15.57 -14.77 -7.29
CA ALA A 59 14.99 -15.98 -7.90
C ALA A 59 13.71 -16.41 -7.18
N LEU A 60 13.67 -16.30 -5.85
CA LEU A 60 12.46 -16.55 -5.06
C LEU A 60 11.37 -15.50 -5.30
N ASP A 61 11.76 -14.23 -5.45
CA ASP A 61 10.86 -13.14 -5.77
C ASP A 61 10.17 -13.33 -7.12
N THR A 62 10.91 -13.83 -8.13
CA THR A 62 10.38 -14.17 -9.46
C THR A 62 9.24 -15.19 -9.42
N ILE A 63 9.27 -16.12 -8.45
CA ILE A 63 8.20 -17.10 -8.22
C ILE A 63 7.22 -16.66 -7.12
N ARG A 64 7.17 -15.34 -6.84
CA ARG A 64 6.21 -14.64 -5.97
C ARG A 64 6.40 -14.83 -4.47
N PHE A 65 7.58 -15.24 -4.01
CA PHE A 65 7.91 -15.10 -2.58
C PHE A 65 8.28 -13.66 -2.27
N SER A 66 7.85 -13.17 -1.11
CA SER A 66 8.27 -11.88 -0.59
C SER A 66 9.55 -12.06 0.24
N CYS A 67 10.67 -11.59 -0.29
CA CYS A 67 11.98 -11.86 0.29
C CYS A 67 12.66 -10.60 0.83
N VAL A 68 13.73 -10.82 1.60
CA VAL A 68 14.66 -9.76 1.97
C VAL A 68 15.42 -9.25 0.75
N GLN A 69 15.88 -8.00 0.81
CA GLN A 69 16.71 -7.38 -0.22
C GLN A 69 18.01 -6.85 0.36
N PHE A 70 19.06 -6.91 -0.45
CA PHE A 70 20.38 -6.34 -0.16
C PHE A 70 20.73 -5.36 -1.26
N TYR A 71 21.31 -4.22 -0.88
CA TYR A 71 21.80 -3.23 -1.82
C TYR A 71 23.33 -3.25 -1.80
N PRO A 72 24.00 -3.36 -2.96
CA PRO A 72 25.45 -3.24 -3.03
C PRO A 72 25.91 -1.93 -2.41
N ASP A 73 27.00 -1.99 -1.65
CA ASP A 73 27.63 -0.82 -1.01
C ASP A 73 26.71 -0.06 -0.03
N PHE A 74 25.65 -0.70 0.47
CA PHE A 74 24.73 -0.09 1.43
C PHE A 74 24.37 -1.07 2.56
N ASP A 75 24.82 -0.71 3.78
CA ASP A 75 24.76 -1.60 4.93
C ASP A 75 23.35 -1.90 5.41
N GLY A 76 23.07 -3.19 5.62
CA GLY A 76 21.86 -3.67 6.27
C GLY A 76 21.00 -4.59 5.39
N ILE A 77 19.96 -5.15 6.03
CA ILE A 77 19.00 -6.03 5.38
C ILE A 77 17.68 -5.28 5.22
N TYR A 78 17.14 -5.27 4.01
CA TYR A 78 15.88 -4.62 3.66
C TYR A 78 14.86 -5.68 3.22
N PHE A 79 13.68 -5.26 2.78
CA PHE A 79 12.61 -6.17 2.36
C PHE A 79 12.02 -5.71 1.03
N GLY A 80 11.46 -6.62 0.23
CA GLY A 80 10.73 -6.26 -0.98
C GLY A 80 9.32 -5.70 -0.73
N ASP A 81 8.54 -5.49 -1.79
CA ASP A 81 7.20 -4.86 -1.78
C ASP A 81 6.06 -5.76 -1.23
N VAL A 82 6.40 -6.91 -0.64
CA VAL A 82 5.44 -7.98 -0.27
C VAL A 82 4.51 -8.33 -1.43
N ASN A 83 4.98 -9.23 -2.29
CA ASN A 83 4.25 -9.73 -3.44
C ASN A 83 3.00 -10.50 -3.01
N MET A 84 1.85 -10.02 -3.44
CA MET A 84 0.55 -10.62 -3.20
C MET A 84 0.27 -11.72 -4.23
N LEU A 85 -0.41 -12.76 -3.80
CA LEU A 85 -0.87 -13.89 -4.61
C LEU A 85 -2.11 -13.53 -5.44
N ASP A 86 -2.02 -12.43 -6.18
CA ASP A 86 -3.01 -12.04 -7.17
C ASP A 86 -2.69 -12.71 -8.53
N ALA A 87 -3.68 -12.78 -9.43
CA ALA A 87 -3.45 -13.28 -10.79
C ALA A 87 -2.42 -12.41 -11.51
N GLU A 88 -1.67 -12.96 -12.46
CA GLU A 88 -0.69 -12.16 -13.20
C GLU A 88 -1.38 -10.98 -13.92
N GLY A 89 -0.84 -9.78 -13.75
CA GLY A 89 -1.45 -8.55 -14.27
C GLY A 89 -2.67 -8.03 -13.49
N GLY A 90 -3.00 -8.62 -12.33
CA GLY A 90 -4.05 -8.14 -11.45
C GLY A 90 -3.69 -6.84 -10.72
N ASP A 91 -4.71 -6.09 -10.28
CA ASP A 91 -4.55 -4.76 -9.67
C ASP A 91 -3.89 -4.77 -8.28
N TYR A 92 -3.79 -5.94 -7.62
CA TYR A 92 -3.33 -6.09 -6.24
C TYR A 92 -2.05 -6.91 -6.14
N GLN A 93 -1.08 -6.73 -7.05
CA GLN A 93 0.22 -7.40 -6.97
C GLN A 93 1.05 -6.99 -5.74
N GLN A 94 0.92 -5.73 -5.31
CA GLN A 94 1.67 -5.17 -4.19
C GLN A 94 0.75 -4.96 -2.98
N ILE A 95 1.30 -5.16 -1.78
CA ILE A 95 0.50 -5.11 -0.54
C ILE A 95 -0.13 -3.74 -0.29
N GLU A 96 0.55 -2.66 -0.65
CA GLU A 96 0.15 -1.28 -0.36
C GLU A 96 -1.18 -0.89 -1.01
N ALA A 97 -1.38 -1.24 -2.29
CA ALA A 97 -2.62 -0.98 -3.01
C ALA A 97 -3.82 -1.65 -2.30
N GLY A 98 -3.67 -2.91 -1.90
CA GLY A 98 -4.71 -3.64 -1.17
C GLY A 98 -5.03 -3.00 0.18
N ARG A 99 -4.01 -2.60 0.94
CA ARG A 99 -4.18 -1.99 2.27
C ARG A 99 -4.92 -0.64 2.18
N ILE A 100 -4.61 0.18 1.18
CA ILE A 100 -5.28 1.47 0.95
C ILE A 100 -6.77 1.26 0.65
N VAL A 101 -7.08 0.33 -0.27
CA VAL A 101 -8.48 0.01 -0.64
C VAL A 101 -9.25 -0.54 0.56
N ASP A 102 -8.65 -1.45 1.34
CA ASP A 102 -9.26 -2.02 2.54
C ASP A 102 -9.55 -0.95 3.61
N LYS A 103 -8.66 0.02 3.79
CA LYS A 103 -8.88 1.16 4.70
C LYS A 103 -10.11 1.95 4.26
N ALA A 104 -10.17 2.35 2.99
CA ALA A 104 -11.29 3.11 2.45
C ALA A 104 -12.61 2.34 2.56
N ALA A 105 -12.62 1.06 2.18
CA ALA A 105 -13.80 0.20 2.25
C ALA A 105 -14.33 0.11 3.69
N ARG A 106 -13.45 -0.07 4.68
CA ARG A 106 -13.83 -0.15 6.10
C ARG A 106 -14.45 1.16 6.60
N GLN A 107 -13.83 2.29 6.30
CA GLN A 107 -14.34 3.61 6.72
C GLN A 107 -15.68 3.95 6.06
N ILE A 108 -15.81 3.72 4.76
CA ILE A 108 -17.04 3.97 4.00
C ILE A 108 -18.17 3.07 4.50
N ARG A 109 -17.89 1.78 4.75
CA ARG A 109 -18.88 0.82 5.26
C ARG A 109 -19.51 1.28 6.57
N ILE A 110 -18.71 1.75 7.52
CA ILE A 110 -19.20 2.22 8.82
C ILE A 110 -20.15 3.41 8.61
N ILE A 111 -19.75 4.39 7.81
CA ILE A 111 -20.60 5.56 7.51
C ILE A 111 -21.90 5.13 6.81
N ALA A 112 -21.82 4.22 5.84
CA ALA A 112 -22.96 3.71 5.10
C ALA A 112 -24.01 3.04 6.00
N ILE A 113 -23.56 2.27 7.01
CA ILE A 113 -24.45 1.64 8.00
C ILE A 113 -25.25 2.71 8.76
N TYR A 114 -24.61 3.80 9.18
CA TYR A 114 -25.30 4.92 9.84
C TYR A 114 -26.27 5.68 8.93
N GLN A 115 -26.23 5.47 7.61
CA GLN A 115 -27.18 6.10 6.66
C GLN A 115 -28.40 5.23 6.35
N ILE A 116 -28.49 4.00 6.88
CA ILE A 116 -29.65 3.14 6.65
C ILE A 116 -30.92 3.84 7.14
N LYS A 117 -31.92 3.97 6.26
CA LYS A 117 -33.20 4.67 6.49
C LYS A 117 -33.05 6.16 6.89
N ASN A 118 -31.91 6.77 6.66
CA ASN A 118 -31.77 8.23 6.79
C ASN A 118 -32.50 8.93 5.64
N ARG A 119 -33.58 9.68 5.95
CA ARG A 119 -34.39 10.40 4.95
C ARG A 119 -33.63 11.46 4.17
N ARG A 120 -32.49 11.95 4.69
CA ARG A 120 -31.60 12.88 3.97
C ARG A 120 -30.89 12.20 2.80
N LEU A 121 -30.70 10.89 2.86
CA LEU A 121 -30.18 10.07 1.78
C LEU A 121 -31.34 9.43 1.02
N ASN A 122 -31.79 10.12 -0.04
CA ASN A 122 -32.90 9.69 -0.88
C ASN A 122 -32.56 9.87 -2.37
N ASN A 123 -33.48 9.46 -3.25
CA ASN A 123 -33.30 9.43 -4.70
C ASN A 123 -33.41 10.81 -5.40
N SER A 124 -33.65 11.90 -4.66
CA SER A 124 -33.57 13.24 -5.22
C SER A 124 -32.11 13.65 -5.48
N SER A 125 -31.89 14.64 -6.34
CA SER A 125 -30.57 15.21 -6.59
C SER A 125 -29.90 15.72 -5.32
N THR A 126 -30.65 16.40 -4.43
CA THR A 126 -30.16 16.87 -3.14
C THR A 126 -29.80 15.70 -2.20
N GLY A 127 -30.59 14.64 -2.19
CA GLY A 127 -30.34 13.45 -1.38
C GLY A 127 -29.10 12.66 -1.83
N ILE A 128 -28.93 12.52 -3.15
CA ILE A 128 -27.73 11.92 -3.75
C ILE A 128 -26.50 12.79 -3.47
N GLY A 129 -26.61 14.11 -3.61
CA GLY A 129 -25.53 15.05 -3.29
C GLY A 129 -25.12 15.00 -1.82
N PHE A 130 -26.08 14.85 -0.90
CA PHE A 130 -25.80 14.59 0.52
C PHE A 130 -25.04 13.26 0.70
N GLY A 131 -25.51 12.19 0.06
CA GLY A 131 -24.86 10.88 0.11
C GLY A 131 -23.43 10.89 -0.40
N LYS A 132 -23.17 11.48 -1.57
CA LYS A 132 -21.81 11.64 -2.13
C LYS A 132 -20.90 12.38 -1.15
N ARG A 133 -21.39 13.45 -0.53
CA ARG A 133 -20.63 14.24 0.44
C ARG A 133 -20.27 13.42 1.68
N VAL A 134 -21.24 12.73 2.26
CA VAL A 134 -21.05 11.97 3.51
C VAL A 134 -20.19 10.73 3.27
N LEU A 135 -20.52 9.92 2.27
CA LEU A 135 -19.81 8.67 1.96
C LEU A 135 -18.45 8.90 1.29
N GLY A 136 -18.27 10.04 0.61
CA GLY A 136 -16.98 10.42 0.04
C GLY A 136 -16.04 11.11 1.03
N LYS A 137 -16.47 11.36 2.28
CA LYS A 137 -15.60 11.99 3.30
C LYS A 137 -14.31 11.22 3.55
N PRO A 138 -14.32 9.88 3.73
CA PRO A 138 -13.09 9.09 3.89
C PRO A 138 -12.07 9.32 2.78
N LEU A 139 -12.51 9.33 1.51
CA LEU A 139 -11.63 9.54 0.36
C LEU A 139 -10.96 10.92 0.41
N ARG A 140 -11.73 11.97 0.72
CA ARG A 140 -11.18 13.34 0.86
C ARG A 140 -10.26 13.51 2.06
N ASP A 141 -10.43 12.71 3.10
CA ASP A 141 -9.54 12.72 4.26
C ASP A 141 -8.23 11.96 3.92
N MET A 142 -8.33 10.84 3.18
CA MET A 142 -7.18 10.06 2.70
C MET A 142 -6.35 10.79 1.64
N SER A 143 -6.93 11.71 0.87
CA SER A 143 -6.20 12.47 -0.15
C SER A 143 -5.38 13.63 0.39
N LYS A 144 -5.49 13.93 1.69
CA LYS A 144 -4.76 15.04 2.31
C LYS A 144 -3.42 14.57 2.83
N SER A 145 -2.41 15.40 2.65
CA SER A 145 -1.13 15.24 3.33
C SER A 145 -1.31 15.25 4.84
N ILE A 146 -0.52 14.41 5.51
CA ILE A 146 -0.45 14.34 6.96
C ILE A 146 0.99 14.54 7.41
N ASN A 147 1.16 15.10 8.61
CA ASN A 147 2.48 15.19 9.23
C ASN A 147 2.65 14.03 10.20
N ILE A 148 3.78 13.34 10.11
CA ILE A 148 4.20 12.31 11.06
C ILE A 148 5.51 12.77 11.66
N GLY A 149 5.46 13.25 12.91
CA GLY A 149 6.61 13.92 13.52
C GLY A 149 6.94 15.21 12.75
N ALA A 150 8.19 15.33 12.30
CA ALA A 150 8.68 16.46 11.52
C ALA A 150 8.41 16.31 10.00
N ASP A 151 8.12 15.10 9.54
CA ASP A 151 8.02 14.78 8.12
C ASP A 151 6.60 14.97 7.60
N LYS A 152 6.49 15.55 6.40
CA LYS A 152 5.22 15.71 5.68
C LYS A 152 5.06 14.57 4.68
N PHE A 153 4.03 13.75 4.87
CA PHE A 153 3.67 12.68 3.97
C PHE A 153 2.62 13.17 2.95
N PRO A 154 2.69 12.73 1.69
CA PRO A 154 1.61 12.96 0.73
C PRO A 154 0.32 12.27 1.19
N GLY A 155 -0.80 12.58 0.54
CA GLY A 155 -2.03 11.81 0.72
C GLY A 155 -1.82 10.35 0.32
N GLU A 156 -2.61 9.45 0.88
CA GLU A 156 -2.57 8.02 0.55
C GLU A 156 -3.15 7.75 -0.85
N ILE A 157 -4.03 8.65 -1.32
CA ILE A 157 -4.69 8.57 -2.61
C ILE A 157 -4.67 9.94 -3.29
N ARG A 158 -4.80 9.97 -4.61
CA ARG A 158 -5.04 11.20 -5.37
C ARG A 158 -6.40 11.79 -4.98
N GLU A 159 -6.54 13.10 -5.17
CA GLU A 159 -7.79 13.79 -4.86
C GLU A 159 -8.97 13.16 -5.60
N PRO A 160 -10.05 12.75 -4.90
CA PRO A 160 -11.19 12.10 -5.53
C PRO A 160 -11.94 13.09 -6.43
N LYS A 161 -12.16 12.68 -7.67
CA LYS A 161 -12.99 13.37 -8.65
C LYS A 161 -14.48 13.16 -8.38
N ASP A 162 -15.35 13.93 -9.03
CA ASP A 162 -16.81 13.84 -8.88
C ASP A 162 -17.42 12.47 -9.20
N ASP A 163 -16.75 11.70 -10.05
CA ASP A 163 -17.11 10.33 -10.44
C ASP A 163 -16.47 9.25 -9.56
N SER A 164 -15.60 9.64 -8.61
CA SER A 164 -14.96 8.71 -7.67
C SER A 164 -15.94 8.10 -6.67
N ILE A 165 -17.11 8.72 -6.50
CA ILE A 165 -18.23 8.12 -5.76
C ILE A 165 -19.54 8.32 -6.51
N THR A 166 -20.21 7.20 -6.79
CA THR A 166 -21.50 7.19 -7.49
C THR A 166 -22.52 6.42 -6.66
N LEU A 167 -23.70 7.02 -6.49
CA LEU A 167 -24.82 6.43 -5.77
C LEU A 167 -25.93 6.12 -6.78
N THR A 168 -26.41 4.89 -6.79
CA THR A 168 -27.52 4.45 -7.64
C THR A 168 -28.55 3.72 -6.78
N PHE A 169 -29.77 4.27 -6.69
CA PHE A 169 -30.88 3.55 -6.07
C PHE A 169 -31.35 2.45 -7.01
N MET A 170 -31.15 1.19 -6.61
CA MET A 170 -31.57 0.03 -7.40
C MET A 170 -33.08 -0.21 -7.25
N ASN A 171 -33.62 0.10 -6.07
CA ASN A 171 -35.04 0.07 -5.73
C ASN A 171 -35.26 0.83 -4.42
N ALA A 172 -36.48 0.81 -3.88
CA ALA A 172 -36.84 1.50 -2.64
C ALA A 172 -36.07 1.03 -1.38
N ARG A 173 -35.34 -0.08 -1.44
CA ARG A 173 -34.62 -0.68 -0.30
C ARG A 173 -33.11 -0.74 -0.50
N GLN A 174 -32.63 -0.69 -1.74
CA GLN A 174 -31.24 -0.94 -2.07
C GLN A 174 -30.61 0.27 -2.74
N LEU A 175 -29.51 0.75 -2.14
CA LEU A 175 -28.63 1.75 -2.69
C LEU A 175 -27.30 1.07 -3.04
N ARG A 176 -26.89 1.19 -4.30
CA ARG A 176 -25.56 0.82 -4.77
C ARG A 176 -24.63 2.02 -4.62
N VAL A 177 -23.49 1.80 -3.97
CA VAL A 177 -22.43 2.80 -3.85
C VAL A 177 -21.21 2.24 -4.58
N THR A 178 -20.82 2.92 -5.66
CA THR A 178 -19.61 2.59 -6.40
C THR A 178 -18.53 3.60 -6.04
N VAL A 179 -17.32 3.11 -5.78
CA VAL A 179 -16.18 3.92 -5.35
C VAL A 179 -14.99 3.62 -6.27
N LYS A 180 -14.29 4.67 -6.71
CA LYS A 180 -13.00 4.58 -7.39
C LYS A 180 -11.93 5.16 -6.49
N ILE A 181 -10.79 4.49 -6.43
CA ILE A 181 -9.64 4.88 -5.61
C ILE A 181 -8.42 4.86 -6.52
N GLN A 182 -7.60 5.90 -6.43
CA GLN A 182 -6.34 5.97 -7.15
C GLN A 182 -5.22 6.27 -6.14
N PRO A 183 -4.41 5.27 -5.75
CA PRO A 183 -3.24 5.47 -4.91
C PRO A 183 -2.26 6.52 -5.47
N ILE A 184 -1.42 7.07 -4.60
CA ILE A 184 -0.25 7.86 -5.02
C ILE A 184 0.94 6.91 -5.11
N ASP A 185 1.60 6.90 -6.28
CA ASP A 185 2.70 5.99 -6.58
C ASP A 185 4.02 6.47 -5.94
N SER A 186 4.89 5.52 -5.59
CA SER A 186 6.27 5.73 -5.16
C SER A 186 7.19 4.78 -5.95
N PRO A 187 8.38 5.22 -6.39
CA PRO A 187 9.26 4.37 -7.18
C PRO A 187 9.88 3.24 -6.33
N SER A 188 9.85 2.00 -6.84
CA SER A 188 10.61 0.86 -6.29
C SER A 188 12.03 0.77 -6.86
N GLU A 189 12.29 1.39 -8.03
CA GLU A 189 13.60 1.46 -8.68
C GLU A 189 13.92 2.89 -9.10
N ILE A 190 15.18 3.30 -8.94
CA ILE A 190 15.68 4.63 -9.32
C ILE A 190 16.88 4.45 -10.23
N LEU A 191 16.77 4.90 -11.48
CA LEU A 191 17.85 4.88 -12.46
C LEU A 191 18.58 6.23 -12.43
N VAL A 192 19.88 6.20 -12.14
CA VAL A 192 20.73 7.40 -12.09
C VAL A 192 21.76 7.33 -13.23
N GLY A 193 21.65 8.26 -14.18
CA GLY A 193 22.63 8.44 -15.25
C GLY A 193 23.56 9.60 -14.93
N ILE A 194 24.87 9.36 -14.96
CA ILE A 194 25.89 10.41 -14.76
C ILE A 194 26.73 10.48 -16.04
N MET A 195 26.74 11.66 -16.67
CA MET A 195 27.60 11.95 -17.81
C MET A 195 28.71 12.89 -17.35
N LEU A 196 29.95 12.54 -17.69
CA LEU A 196 31.09 13.42 -17.48
C LEU A 196 31.17 14.39 -18.66
N ASP A 197 30.78 15.64 -18.42
CA ASP A 197 30.99 16.72 -19.37
C ASP A 197 32.46 17.15 -19.34
N LYS A 198 33.07 17.26 -20.52
CA LYS A 198 34.42 17.80 -20.70
C LYS A 198 34.30 18.86 -21.77
N ASP A 199 34.52 20.12 -21.39
CA ASP A 199 34.69 21.20 -22.33
C ASP A 199 35.84 20.84 -23.30
N GLU A 200 35.58 20.89 -24.61
CA GLU A 200 36.64 20.99 -25.63
C GLU A 200 37.25 22.39 -25.64
#